data_AF-A0A653QHH2-F1
#
_entry.id   AF-A0A653QHH2-F1
#
_cell.length_a   1.000
_cell.length_b   1.000
_cell.length_c   1.000
_cell.angle_alpha   90.00
_cell.angle_beta   90.00
_cell.angle_gamma   90.00
#
_symmetry.space_group_name_H-M   'P 1'
#
loop_
_entity.id
_entity.type
_entity.pdbx_description
1 polymer ?
#
loop_
_entity_poly.entity_id
_entity_poly.type
_entity_poly.pdbx_seq_one_letter_code
_entity_poly.pdbx_strand_id
1 'polypeptide(L)'
;MFASYLAAMEPELSRHLWVNLRAALVGAVALALAGDAQCVEAIHRIDLPLPTEFRERAATILSELRPADFQNALQNTKARWLQGPVEGETLIILRIEQACFNSGCMTILGRMTAAGIKPDLVMEAGKSFRVLDTSIASFWGQTASPLLVFQTDAGPGLAVAVRANGSVVTACNCANWAEAPQAPPPPADLPKLSFEDFTRALERIHK
;
A
#
# COMPACT_ATOMS: atom_id res chain seq x y z
N MET A 1 51.57 -25.29 -44.45
CA MET A 1 51.95 -25.10 -43.02
C MET A 1 51.02 -24.14 -42.26
N PHE A 2 50.07 -23.45 -42.90
CA PHE A 2 49.08 -22.57 -42.24
C PHE A 2 47.74 -23.23 -41.88
N ALA A 3 47.36 -24.34 -42.52
CA ALA A 3 46.07 -25.00 -42.28
C ALA A 3 45.99 -25.75 -40.93
N SER A 4 47.13 -26.13 -40.35
CA SER A 4 47.20 -26.87 -39.08
C SER A 4 47.12 -25.97 -37.83
N TYR A 5 47.27 -24.65 -37.97
CA TYR A 5 47.13 -23.70 -36.84
C TYR A 5 45.66 -23.30 -36.58
N LEU A 6 44.83 -23.25 -37.61
CA LEU A 6 43.41 -22.88 -37.48
C LEU A 6 42.57 -24.00 -36.83
N ALA A 7 42.89 -25.27 -37.10
CA ALA A 7 42.19 -26.42 -36.53
C ALA A 7 42.45 -26.64 -35.02
N ALA A 8 43.51 -26.04 -34.47
CA ALA A 8 43.84 -26.12 -33.05
C ALA A 8 43.19 -25.03 -32.18
N MET A 9 42.67 -23.95 -32.80
CA MET A 9 42.08 -22.80 -32.08
C MET A 9 40.57 -22.92 -31.82
N GLU A 10 39.83 -23.71 -32.61
CA GLU A 10 38.37 -23.91 -32.43
C GLU A 10 37.95 -24.52 -31.07
N PRO A 11 38.66 -25.50 -30.50
CA PRO A 11 38.23 -26.10 -29.22
C PRO A 11 38.50 -25.19 -28.00
N GLU A 12 39.50 -24.30 -28.05
CA GLU A 12 39.77 -23.36 -26.95
C GLU A 12 38.82 -22.16 -26.98
N LEU A 13 38.54 -21.60 -28.17
CA LEU A 13 37.61 -20.48 -28.30
C LEU A 13 36.19 -20.87 -27.86
N SER A 14 35.75 -22.08 -28.23
CA SER A 14 34.46 -22.62 -27.81
C SER A 14 34.41 -22.86 -26.29
N ARG A 15 35.47 -23.37 -25.67
CA ARG A 15 35.55 -23.54 -24.20
C ARG A 15 35.41 -22.22 -23.46
N HIS A 16 36.11 -21.16 -23.89
CA HIS A 16 36.00 -19.85 -23.26
C HIS A 16 34.61 -19.22 -23.46
N LEU A 17 34.01 -19.38 -24.64
CA LEU A 17 32.64 -18.95 -24.89
C LEU A 17 31.64 -19.68 -23.98
N TRP A 18 31.77 -21.00 -23.80
CA TRP A 18 30.91 -21.79 -22.92
C TRP A 18 31.07 -21.43 -21.44
N VAL A 19 32.29 -21.16 -20.98
CA VAL A 19 32.55 -20.74 -19.59
C VAL A 19 31.98 -19.34 -19.33
N ASN A 20 32.17 -18.40 -20.24
CA ASN A 20 31.62 -17.05 -20.13
C ASN A 20 30.09 -17.05 -20.21
N LEU A 21 29.50 -17.87 -21.09
CA LEU A 21 28.05 -18.00 -21.21
C LEU A 21 27.43 -18.58 -19.92
N ARG A 22 28.07 -19.58 -19.31
CA ARG A 22 27.61 -20.16 -18.03
C ARG A 22 27.77 -19.18 -16.87
N ALA A 23 28.88 -18.45 -16.81
CA ALA A 23 29.08 -17.42 -15.79
C ALA A 23 28.05 -16.29 -15.91
N ALA A 24 27.73 -15.85 -17.13
CA ALA A 24 26.69 -14.86 -17.40
C ALA A 24 25.29 -15.39 -17.02
N LEU A 25 24.98 -16.66 -17.33
CA LEU A 25 23.71 -17.29 -16.94
C LEU A 25 23.57 -17.44 -15.42
N VAL A 26 24.63 -17.85 -14.72
CA VAL A 26 24.62 -17.94 -13.25
C VAL A 26 24.50 -16.55 -12.63
N GLY A 27 25.19 -15.54 -13.16
CA GLY A 27 25.07 -14.16 -12.73
C GLY A 27 23.67 -13.58 -12.94
N ALA A 28 23.06 -13.82 -14.10
CA ALA A 28 21.70 -13.37 -14.41
C ALA A 28 20.64 -14.07 -13.53
N VAL A 29 20.81 -15.37 -13.24
CA VAL A 29 19.92 -16.09 -12.33
C VAL A 29 20.11 -15.64 -10.87
N ALA A 30 21.34 -15.35 -10.44
CA ALA A 30 21.60 -14.81 -9.11
C ALA A 30 21.03 -13.39 -8.94
N LEU A 31 21.10 -12.54 -9.96
CA LEU A 31 20.47 -11.21 -9.98
C LEU A 31 18.94 -11.29 -10.03
N ALA A 32 18.37 -12.28 -10.73
CA ALA A 32 16.93 -12.50 -10.77
C ALA A 32 16.37 -13.06 -9.44
N LEU A 33 17.17 -13.85 -8.71
CA LEU A 33 16.82 -14.36 -7.38
C LEU A 33 17.11 -13.36 -6.25
N ALA A 34 17.98 -12.37 -6.49
CA ALA A 34 18.22 -11.22 -5.63
C ALA A 34 17.25 -10.06 -5.91
N GLY A 35 16.15 -10.31 -6.62
CA GLY A 35 15.01 -9.41 -6.64
C GLY A 35 14.49 -9.30 -5.22
N ASP A 36 14.92 -8.25 -4.51
CA ASP A 36 14.41 -7.89 -3.20
C ASP A 36 12.89 -8.03 -3.23
N ALA A 37 12.35 -8.87 -2.35
CA ALA A 37 10.93 -8.83 -2.04
C ALA A 37 10.65 -7.44 -1.46
N GLN A 38 10.38 -6.48 -2.34
CA GLN A 38 10.03 -5.13 -1.97
C GLN A 38 8.72 -5.24 -1.21
N CYS A 39 8.79 -5.16 0.12
CA CYS A 39 7.62 -4.85 0.93
C CYS A 39 7.11 -3.51 0.40
N VAL A 40 6.02 -3.53 -0.37
CA VAL A 40 5.36 -2.31 -0.85
C VAL A 40 4.65 -1.71 0.37
N GLU A 41 5.40 -0.98 1.19
CA GLU A 41 4.85 -0.18 2.28
C GLU A 41 4.34 1.13 1.66
N ALA A 42 3.04 1.19 1.41
CA ALA A 42 2.39 2.42 0.95
C ALA A 42 1.86 3.22 2.16
N ILE A 43 2.20 4.52 2.20
CA ILE A 43 1.57 5.47 3.11
C ILE A 43 0.28 5.95 2.45
N HIS A 44 -0.84 5.70 3.13
CA HIS A 44 -2.17 6.14 2.71
C HIS A 44 -2.64 7.29 3.60
N ARG A 45 -3.30 8.28 3.00
CA ARG A 45 -3.92 9.40 3.71
C ARG A 45 -5.43 9.20 3.79
N ILE A 46 -6.04 9.55 4.91
CA ILE A 46 -7.49 9.51 5.13
C ILE A 46 -8.07 10.89 4.85
N ASP A 47 -8.12 11.24 3.56
CA ASP A 47 -8.45 12.58 3.08
C ASP A 47 -9.53 12.63 2.00
N LEU A 48 -10.03 11.48 1.53
CA LEU A 48 -11.12 11.48 0.56
C LEU A 48 -12.40 11.97 1.22
N PRO A 49 -13.24 12.72 0.49
CA PRO A 49 -14.59 13.03 0.96
C PRO A 49 -15.37 11.73 1.18
N LEU A 50 -16.27 11.72 2.16
CA LEU A 50 -17.16 10.60 2.40
C LEU A 50 -18.06 10.36 1.18
N PRO A 51 -17.98 9.20 0.50
CA PRO A 51 -18.84 8.88 -0.63
C PRO A 51 -20.32 8.92 -0.24
N THR A 52 -21.18 9.36 -1.16
CA THR A 52 -22.63 9.47 -0.93
C THR A 52 -23.24 8.15 -0.45
N GLU A 53 -22.79 7.03 -1.03
CA GLU A 53 -23.19 5.66 -0.67
C GLU A 53 -22.86 5.26 0.78
N PHE A 54 -21.83 5.87 1.39
CA PHE A 54 -21.45 5.60 2.78
C PHE A 54 -21.99 6.63 3.76
N ARG A 55 -22.55 7.74 3.25
CA ARG A 55 -22.95 8.88 4.07
C ARG A 55 -24.05 8.53 5.06
N GLU A 56 -25.09 7.83 4.62
CA GLU A 56 -26.18 7.39 5.51
C GLU A 56 -25.70 6.40 6.57
N ARG A 57 -24.79 5.49 6.19
CA ARG A 57 -24.23 4.49 7.11
C ARG A 57 -23.33 5.12 8.16
N ALA A 58 -22.50 6.08 7.76
CA ALA A 58 -21.70 6.88 8.68
C ALA A 58 -22.61 7.77 9.55
N ALA A 59 -23.72 8.26 9.00
CA ALA A 59 -24.66 9.08 9.74
C ALA A 59 -25.23 8.33 10.95
N THR A 60 -25.65 7.07 10.78
CA THR A 60 -26.12 6.23 11.88
C THR A 60 -25.09 6.13 13.00
N ILE A 61 -23.85 5.74 12.68
CA ILE A 61 -22.81 5.53 13.70
C ILE A 61 -22.40 6.82 14.38
N LEU A 62 -22.26 7.91 13.63
CA LEU A 62 -21.87 9.19 14.20
C LEU A 62 -22.98 9.77 15.09
N SER A 63 -24.25 9.46 14.81
CA SER A 63 -25.35 9.85 15.70
C SER A 63 -25.26 9.16 17.07
N GLU A 64 -24.69 7.96 17.12
CA GLU A 64 -24.49 7.19 18.35
C GLU A 64 -23.19 7.59 19.07
N LEU A 65 -22.09 7.73 18.34
CA LEU A 65 -20.77 8.03 18.90
C LEU A 65 -20.56 9.52 19.20
N ARG A 66 -21.24 10.41 18.46
CA ARG A 66 -21.10 11.87 18.55
C ARG A 66 -22.46 12.58 18.50
N PRO A 67 -23.41 12.26 19.41
CA PRO A 67 -24.76 12.82 19.35
C PRO A 67 -24.79 14.34 19.47
N ALA A 68 -23.87 14.94 20.24
CA ALA A 68 -23.85 16.37 20.52
C ALA A 68 -23.48 17.24 19.32
N ASP A 69 -22.64 16.74 18.41
CA ASP A 69 -22.14 17.49 17.25
C ASP A 69 -22.22 16.70 15.94
N PHE A 70 -23.13 15.74 15.91
CA PHE A 70 -23.33 14.76 14.83
C PHE A 70 -23.29 15.36 13.42
N GLN A 71 -24.06 16.42 13.16
CA GLN A 71 -24.12 17.04 11.83
C GLN A 71 -22.77 17.62 11.40
N ASN A 72 -22.04 18.25 12.33
CA ASN A 72 -20.71 18.79 12.07
C ASN A 72 -19.69 17.67 11.89
N ALA A 73 -19.77 16.61 12.71
CA ALA A 73 -18.93 15.43 12.57
C ALA A 73 -19.12 14.77 11.19
N LEU A 74 -20.35 14.58 10.73
CA LEU A 74 -20.66 13.97 9.44
C LEU A 74 -20.13 14.80 8.27
N GLN A 75 -20.26 16.13 8.32
CA GLN A 75 -19.75 17.03 7.27
C GLN A 75 -18.22 17.04 7.19
N ASN A 76 -17.55 16.89 8.32
CA ASN A 76 -16.09 16.88 8.42
C ASN A 76 -15.50 15.46 8.44
N THR A 77 -16.26 14.46 7.99
CA THR A 77 -15.77 13.07 7.89
C THR A 77 -15.03 12.86 6.57
N LYS A 78 -13.79 12.38 6.67
CA LYS A 78 -13.00 11.83 5.57
C LYS A 78 -13.03 10.30 5.61
N ALA A 79 -12.80 9.67 4.48
CA ALA A 79 -12.85 8.23 4.36
C ALA A 79 -11.67 7.65 3.58
N ARG A 80 -11.31 6.40 3.90
CA ARG A 80 -10.58 5.47 3.04
C ARG A 80 -11.19 4.09 3.20
N TRP A 81 -10.98 3.25 2.20
CA TRP A 81 -11.43 1.86 2.22
C TRP A 81 -10.39 0.96 1.60
N LEU A 82 -10.37 -0.28 2.07
CA LEU A 82 -9.42 -1.32 1.68
C LEU A 82 -10.16 -2.66 1.60
N GLN A 83 -9.55 -3.63 0.92
CA GLN A 83 -10.00 -5.01 1.00
C GLN A 83 -9.80 -5.55 2.43
N GLY A 84 -10.81 -6.22 2.96
CA GLY A 84 -10.76 -6.88 4.27
C GLY A 84 -10.09 -8.25 4.26
N PRO A 85 -9.90 -8.86 5.44
CA PRO A 85 -9.32 -10.21 5.57
C PRO A 85 -10.12 -11.30 4.87
N VAL A 86 -11.43 -11.12 4.75
CA VAL A 86 -12.33 -12.07 4.10
C VAL A 86 -12.63 -11.58 2.68
N GLU A 87 -12.67 -12.51 1.73
CA GLU A 87 -13.02 -12.19 0.35
C GLU A 87 -14.40 -11.51 0.28
N GLY A 88 -14.47 -10.39 -0.43
CA GLY A 88 -15.69 -9.57 -0.54
C GLY A 88 -15.97 -8.65 0.66
N GLU A 89 -15.15 -8.70 1.72
CA GLU A 89 -15.25 -7.76 2.83
C GLU A 89 -14.55 -6.44 2.49
N THR A 90 -15.17 -5.31 2.84
CA THR A 90 -14.56 -3.97 2.71
C THR A 90 -14.32 -3.39 4.09
N LEU A 91 -13.07 -3.07 4.38
CA LEU A 91 -12.71 -2.25 5.55
C LEU A 91 -12.92 -0.79 5.21
N ILE A 92 -13.53 -0.05 6.13
CA ILE A 92 -13.68 1.40 6.03
C ILE A 92 -13.00 2.08 7.20
N ILE A 93 -12.27 3.14 6.88
CA ILE A 93 -11.57 3.99 7.81
C ILE A 93 -12.21 5.37 7.69
N LEU A 94 -12.91 5.80 8.74
CA LEU A 94 -13.50 7.14 8.82
C LEU A 94 -12.62 8.00 9.73
N ARG A 95 -12.24 9.19 9.28
CA ARG A 95 -11.55 10.19 10.09
C ARG A 95 -12.43 11.42 10.24
N ILE A 96 -12.79 11.75 11.47
CA ILE A 96 -13.70 12.86 11.77
C ILE A 96 -12.87 14.08 12.12
N GLU A 97 -12.71 15.01 11.17
CA GLU A 97 -11.93 16.24 11.31
C GLU A 97 -12.70 17.34 12.07
N GLN A 98 -13.43 16.96 13.12
CA GLN A 98 -14.16 17.87 14.01
C GLN A 98 -13.71 17.66 15.44
N ALA A 99 -13.30 18.73 16.11
CA ALA A 99 -12.81 18.70 17.50
C ALA A 99 -11.65 17.70 17.71
N CYS A 100 -10.63 17.75 16.86
CA CYS A 100 -9.40 16.97 16.99
C CYS A 100 -8.60 17.41 18.24
N PHE A 101 -7.85 16.47 18.83
CA PHE A 101 -6.93 16.74 19.93
C PHE A 101 -5.49 16.72 19.39
N ASN A 102 -4.77 17.83 19.52
CA ASN A 102 -3.51 18.05 18.80
C ASN A 102 -3.70 17.83 17.27
N SER A 103 -2.91 16.97 16.64
CA SER A 103 -3.05 16.50 15.25
C SER A 103 -3.79 15.17 15.12
N GLY A 104 -4.17 14.55 16.24
CA GLY A 104 -5.00 13.35 16.30
C GLY A 104 -6.50 13.67 16.20
N CYS A 105 -7.20 12.97 15.32
CA CYS A 105 -8.65 13.07 15.19
C CYS A 105 -9.29 11.71 15.51
N MET A 106 -10.55 11.73 15.94
CA MET A 106 -11.33 10.50 16.08
C MET A 106 -11.33 9.76 14.73
N THR A 107 -10.86 8.53 14.77
CA THR A 107 -10.73 7.63 13.62
C THR A 107 -11.44 6.33 13.95
N ILE A 108 -12.36 5.93 13.08
CA ILE A 108 -13.15 4.70 13.20
C ILE A 108 -12.65 3.74 12.14
N LEU A 109 -12.14 2.59 12.56
CA LEU A 109 -11.96 1.43 11.69
C LEU A 109 -13.20 0.54 11.85
N GLY A 110 -13.84 0.21 10.74
CA GLY A 110 -15.00 -0.66 10.71
C GLY A 110 -15.07 -1.50 9.46
N ARG A 111 -16.08 -2.36 9.42
CA ARG A 111 -16.38 -3.23 8.28
C ARG A 111 -17.66 -2.79 7.62
N MET A 112 -17.68 -2.82 6.30
CA MET A 112 -18.91 -2.64 5.55
C MET A 112 -19.74 -3.92 5.60
N THR A 113 -20.98 -3.80 6.05
CA THR A 113 -21.97 -4.90 6.05
C THR A 113 -23.20 -4.48 5.25
N ALA A 114 -24.13 -5.40 5.00
CA ALA A 114 -25.41 -5.06 4.40
C ALA A 114 -26.22 -4.07 5.27
N ALA A 115 -26.09 -4.16 6.60
CA ALA A 115 -26.82 -3.34 7.56
C ALA A 115 -26.20 -1.95 7.81
N GLY A 116 -24.97 -1.71 7.35
CA GLY A 116 -24.24 -0.47 7.61
C GLY A 116 -22.76 -0.71 7.87
N ILE A 117 -22.12 0.26 8.50
CA ILE A 117 -20.74 0.10 8.95
C ILE A 117 -20.79 -0.52 10.36
N LYS A 118 -20.05 -1.61 10.60
CA LYS A 118 -19.87 -2.18 11.93
C LYS A 118 -18.54 -1.67 12.48
N PRO A 119 -18.50 -0.83 13.52
CA PRO A 119 -17.25 -0.34 14.08
C PRO A 119 -16.50 -1.48 14.78
N ASP A 120 -15.23 -1.65 14.43
CA ASP A 120 -14.31 -2.59 15.07
C ASP A 120 -13.46 -1.89 16.13
N LEU A 121 -13.05 -0.65 15.84
CA LEU A 121 -12.16 0.13 16.68
C LEU A 121 -12.46 1.63 16.50
N VAL A 122 -12.51 2.35 17.62
CA VAL A 122 -12.52 3.82 17.65
C VAL A 122 -11.26 4.26 18.38
N MET A 123 -10.48 5.13 17.76
CA MET A 123 -9.19 5.57 18.27
C MET A 123 -8.91 7.02 17.88
N GLU A 124 -7.92 7.62 18.54
CA GLU A 124 -7.35 8.89 18.11
C GLU A 124 -6.13 8.60 17.22
N ALA A 125 -6.16 9.09 15.98
CA ALA A 125 -5.08 8.89 15.03
C ALA A 125 -4.90 10.10 14.12
N GLY A 126 -3.69 10.24 13.58
CA GLY A 126 -3.36 11.23 12.57
C GLY A 126 -4.03 10.95 11.23
N LYS A 127 -3.67 11.76 10.23
CA LYS A 127 -4.27 11.69 8.89
C LYS A 127 -3.80 10.52 8.03
N SER A 128 -2.79 9.76 8.47
CA SER A 128 -2.12 8.77 7.64
C SER A 128 -2.07 7.40 8.31
N PHE A 129 -2.09 6.36 7.50
CA PHE A 129 -1.82 4.99 7.90
C PHE A 129 -0.96 4.27 6.87
N ARG A 130 -0.34 3.16 7.26
CA ARG A 130 0.42 2.27 6.38
C ARG A 130 -0.25 0.91 6.33
N VAL A 131 -0.20 0.29 5.17
CA VAL A 131 -0.59 -1.12 5.02
C VAL A 131 0.69 -1.93 4.94
N LEU A 132 0.87 -2.87 5.85
CA LEU A 132 1.96 -3.83 5.81
C LEU A 132 1.39 -5.13 5.21
N ASP A 133 1.62 -5.31 3.91
CA ASP A 133 1.05 -6.39 3.06
C ASP A 133 1.63 -7.78 3.39
N THR A 134 2.83 -7.84 3.99
CA THR A 134 3.61 -9.07 4.12
C THR A 134 3.37 -9.89 5.40
N SER A 135 2.45 -9.49 6.27
CA SER A 135 2.23 -10.20 7.54
C SER A 135 0.81 -10.75 7.67
N ILE A 136 0.57 -11.92 7.07
CA ILE A 136 -0.38 -12.88 7.66
C ILE A 136 0.23 -13.29 9.00
N ALA A 137 -0.08 -12.52 10.05
CA ALA A 137 0.37 -12.80 11.40
C ALA A 137 -0.68 -13.64 12.12
N SER A 138 -0.24 -14.60 12.93
CA SER A 138 -1.14 -15.31 13.82
C SER A 138 -1.06 -14.70 15.22
N PHE A 139 -2.14 -14.06 15.66
CA PHE A 139 -2.27 -13.58 17.03
C PHE A 139 -3.22 -14.51 17.77
N TRP A 140 -2.70 -15.22 18.78
CA TRP A 140 -3.45 -16.19 19.58
C TRP A 140 -4.18 -17.25 18.74
N GLY A 141 -3.49 -17.77 17.71
CA GLY A 141 -4.03 -18.80 16.81
C GLY A 141 -5.02 -18.28 15.77
N GLN A 142 -5.24 -16.97 15.68
CA GLN A 142 -6.10 -16.36 14.66
C GLN A 142 -5.25 -15.58 13.65
N THR A 143 -5.51 -15.84 12.38
CA THR A 143 -4.96 -15.06 11.27
C THR A 143 -5.41 -13.61 11.37
N ALA A 144 -4.46 -12.70 11.24
CA ALA A 144 -4.68 -11.27 11.11
C ALA A 144 -3.99 -10.73 9.86
N SER A 145 -4.76 -10.06 9.02
CA SER A 145 -4.33 -9.35 7.82
C SER A 145 -5.47 -8.42 7.35
N PRO A 146 -5.19 -7.22 6.83
CA PRO A 146 -3.88 -6.56 6.81
C PRO A 146 -3.46 -6.08 8.21
N LEU A 147 -2.17 -5.77 8.37
CA LEU A 147 -1.67 -4.99 9.49
C LEU A 147 -1.65 -3.51 9.10
N LEU A 148 -2.44 -2.70 9.81
CA LEU A 148 -2.55 -1.26 9.59
C LEU A 148 -1.75 -0.53 10.67
N VAL A 149 -0.81 0.33 10.30
CA VAL A 149 -0.10 1.18 11.26
C VAL A 149 -0.61 2.59 11.11
N PHE A 150 -1.17 3.19 12.16
CA PHE A 150 -1.72 4.55 12.14
C PHE A 150 -0.76 5.55 12.76
N GLN A 151 -0.70 6.74 12.15
CA GLN A 151 0.15 7.84 12.63
C GLN A 151 -0.37 8.38 13.95
N THR A 152 0.53 8.71 14.85
CA THR A 152 0.25 9.40 16.11
C THR A 152 1.28 10.51 16.31
N ASP A 153 0.90 11.57 17.02
CA ASP A 153 1.68 12.82 17.05
C ASP A 153 2.95 12.77 17.89
N ALA A 154 2.94 12.00 18.99
CA ALA A 154 3.94 12.13 20.05
C ALA A 154 4.46 10.78 20.56
N GLY A 155 4.26 9.68 19.82
CA GLY A 155 4.53 8.35 20.35
C GLY A 155 4.63 7.24 19.32
N PRO A 156 4.84 5.99 19.79
CA PRO A 156 4.77 4.80 18.96
C PRO A 156 3.44 4.79 18.19
N GLY A 157 3.49 4.56 16.88
CA GLY A 157 2.28 4.43 16.05
C GLY A 157 1.36 3.31 16.57
N LEU A 158 0.10 3.36 16.17
CA LEU A 158 -0.87 2.32 16.55
C LEU A 158 -0.91 1.24 15.48
N ALA A 159 -0.41 0.05 15.81
CA ALA A 159 -0.52 -1.11 14.95
C ALA A 159 -1.85 -1.83 15.22
N VAL A 160 -2.65 -2.00 14.17
CA VAL A 160 -3.97 -2.60 14.18
C VAL A 160 -3.95 -3.83 13.29
N ALA A 161 -3.97 -5.01 13.90
CA ALA A 161 -4.03 -6.29 13.23
C ALA A 161 -5.51 -6.67 13.02
N VAL A 162 -5.96 -6.65 11.77
CA VAL A 162 -7.37 -6.93 11.43
C VAL A 162 -7.60 -8.43 11.32
N ARG A 163 -8.62 -8.97 12.00
CA ARG A 163 -9.01 -10.40 12.00
C ARG A 163 -10.37 -10.59 11.35
N ALA A 164 -10.86 -11.83 11.23
CA ALA A 164 -12.23 -12.07 10.73
C ALA A 164 -13.34 -11.58 11.69
N ASN A 165 -13.08 -11.51 13.00
CA ASN A 165 -14.11 -11.21 14.02
C ASN A 165 -13.76 -10.01 14.91
N GLY A 166 -12.98 -9.06 14.39
CA GLY A 166 -12.58 -7.85 15.08
C GLY A 166 -11.14 -7.46 14.76
N SER A 167 -10.57 -6.57 15.57
CA SER A 167 -9.20 -6.11 15.42
C SER A 167 -8.43 -6.25 16.74
N VAL A 168 -7.10 -6.32 16.68
CA VAL A 168 -6.21 -6.21 17.84
C VAL A 168 -5.38 -4.96 17.66
N VAL A 169 -5.29 -4.14 18.70
CA VAL A 169 -4.49 -2.91 18.69
C VAL A 169 -3.31 -3.07 19.64
N THR A 170 -2.14 -2.59 19.22
CA THR A 170 -0.96 -2.47 20.06
C THR A 170 -0.17 -1.23 19.68
N ALA A 171 0.53 -0.65 20.64
CA ALA A 171 1.50 0.41 20.36
C ALA A 171 2.74 -0.22 19.69
N CYS A 172 3.27 0.41 18.65
CA CYS A 172 4.49 -0.03 17.98
C CYS A 172 5.44 1.15 17.73
N ASN A 173 6.75 0.95 17.91
CA ASN A 173 7.74 1.91 17.41
C ASN A 173 8.16 1.57 15.97
N CYS A 174 7.18 1.21 15.14
CA CYS A 174 7.39 0.50 13.88
C CYS A 174 7.32 1.39 12.63
N ALA A 175 7.18 2.72 12.78
CA ALA A 175 7.00 3.61 11.64
C ALA A 175 7.80 4.91 11.76
N ASN A 176 8.76 5.09 10.84
CA ASN A 176 9.35 6.40 10.53
C ASN A 176 8.45 7.12 9.53
N TRP A 177 7.57 8.00 10.01
CA TRP A 177 6.52 8.70 9.23
C TRP A 177 7.00 9.73 8.19
N ALA A 178 8.20 9.58 7.61
CA ALA A 178 8.61 10.41 6.49
C ALA A 178 7.59 10.26 5.36
N GLU A 179 6.80 11.31 5.12
CA GLU A 179 5.88 11.36 3.99
C GLU A 179 6.75 11.25 2.72
N ALA A 180 6.47 10.27 1.85
CA ALA A 180 7.08 10.24 0.54
C ALA A 180 6.77 11.59 -0.13
N PRO A 181 7.76 12.25 -0.80
CA PRO A 181 7.51 13.49 -1.49
C PRO A 181 6.29 13.32 -2.40
N GLN A 182 5.28 14.17 -2.25
CA GLN A 182 4.15 14.17 -3.17
C GLN A 182 4.73 14.32 -4.58
N ALA A 183 4.44 13.37 -5.46
CA ALA A 183 4.72 13.57 -6.87
C ALA A 183 4.03 14.89 -7.26
N PRO A 184 4.77 15.88 -7.81
CA PRO A 184 4.15 17.10 -8.26
C PRO A 184 3.01 16.73 -9.22
N PRO A 185 1.92 17.51 -9.25
CA PRO A 185 0.88 17.30 -10.24
C PRO A 185 1.55 17.20 -11.62
N PRO A 186 1.13 16.25 -12.48
CA PRO A 186 1.71 16.13 -13.80
C PRO A 186 1.69 17.51 -14.47
N PRO A 187 2.78 17.94 -15.14
CA PRO A 187 2.81 19.22 -15.84
C PRO A 187 1.55 19.36 -16.71
N ALA A 188 0.87 20.51 -16.63
CA ALA A 188 -0.34 20.76 -17.40
C ALA A 188 -0.11 20.63 -18.93
N ASP A 189 1.15 20.77 -19.36
CA ASP A 189 1.61 20.68 -20.75
C ASP A 189 2.42 19.41 -21.04
N LEU A 190 2.03 18.25 -20.49
CA LEU A 190 2.52 17.00 -21.07
C LEU A 190 1.96 16.90 -22.49
N PRO A 191 2.80 16.79 -23.54
CA PRO A 191 2.30 16.54 -24.87
C PRO A 191 1.47 15.26 -24.80
N LYS A 192 0.22 15.32 -25.25
CA LYS A 192 -0.62 14.14 -25.44
C LYS A 192 0.05 13.30 -26.52
N LEU A 193 1.03 12.49 -26.13
CA LEU A 193 1.63 11.49 -26.99
C LEU A 193 0.50 10.57 -27.40
N SER A 194 0.20 10.58 -28.69
CA SER A 194 -0.76 9.65 -29.25
C SER A 194 -0.19 8.24 -29.19
N PHE A 195 -1.06 7.24 -29.26
CA PHE A 195 -0.63 5.85 -29.42
C PHE A 195 0.29 5.66 -30.65
N GLU A 196 0.12 6.49 -31.68
CA GLU A 196 1.01 6.51 -32.85
C GLU A 196 2.41 7.03 -32.50
N ASP A 197 2.54 8.03 -31.65
CA ASP A 197 3.85 8.56 -31.23
C ASP A 197 4.63 7.53 -30.40
N PHE A 198 3.92 6.76 -29.58
CA PHE A 198 4.49 5.62 -28.84
C PHE A 198 4.99 4.52 -29.79
N THR A 199 4.16 4.12 -30.75
CA THR A 199 4.52 3.08 -31.74
C THR A 199 5.73 3.51 -32.58
N ARG A 200 5.77 4.77 -33.04
CA ARG A 200 6.86 5.32 -33.83
C ARG A 200 8.18 5.45 -33.04
N ALA A 201 8.10 5.65 -31.72
CA ALA A 201 9.27 5.65 -30.84
C ALA A 201 9.84 4.23 -30.67
N LEU A 202 8.99 3.21 -30.52
CA LEU A 202 9.42 1.81 -30.43
C LEU A 202 10.11 1.32 -31.70
N GLU A 203 9.64 1.73 -32.87
CA GLU A 203 10.25 1.38 -34.17
C GLU A 203 11.66 1.97 -34.33
N ARG A 204 11.95 3.13 -33.73
CA ARG A 204 13.29 3.74 -33.77
C ARG A 204 14.29 3.05 -32.84
N ILE A 205 13.84 2.40 -31.78
CA ILE A 205 14.70 1.68 -30.83
C ILE A 205 15.13 0.32 -31.40
N HIS A 206 14.38 -0.22 -32.37
CA HIS A 206 14.64 -1.53 -33.00
C HIS A 206 15.39 -1.42 -34.35
N LYS A 207 16.05 -0.29 -34.64
CA LYS A 207 16.99 -0.12 -35.75
C LYS A 207 18.39 0.14 -35.21
#